data_AF-A0A2E1NZI9-F1
#
_entry.id   AF-A0A2E1NZI9-F1
#
_cell.length_a   1.000
_cell.length_b   1.000
_cell.length_c   1.000
_cell.angle_alpha   90.00
_cell.angle_beta   90.00
_cell.angle_gamma   90.00
#
_symmetry.space_group_name_H-M   'P 1'
#
loop_
_entity.id
_entity.type
_entity.pdbx_description
1 polymer ?
#
loop_
_entity_poly.entity_id
_entity_poly.type
_entity_poly.pdbx_seq_one_letter_code
_entity_poly.pdbx_strand_id
1 'polypeptide(L)'
;MQKALLINLGVFSSLFLLHIVFAANGMDMAFTAVALLISVQIIGFGPFTVALAGKKDARQTLRRSFVVALPLAFGLAWAYGDMAWSMPETIGVVGASLVVHLAFDRYWREQA
;
A
#
# COMPACT_ATOMS: atom_id res chain seq x y z
N MET A 1 -13.35 7.37 -8.61
CA MET A 1 -11.95 7.51 -8.17
C MET A 1 -11.80 8.04 -6.74
N GLN A 2 -12.16 9.29 -6.40
CA GLN A 2 -11.96 9.84 -5.04
C GLN A 2 -12.58 8.98 -3.93
N LYS A 3 -13.84 8.54 -4.09
CA LYS A 3 -14.50 7.63 -3.14
C LYS A 3 -13.70 6.35 -2.90
N ALA A 4 -13.20 5.72 -3.97
CA ALA A 4 -12.39 4.51 -3.89
C ALA A 4 -11.06 4.75 -3.16
N LEU A 5 -10.41 5.89 -3.40
CA LEU A 5 -9.17 6.27 -2.73
C LEU A 5 -9.41 6.50 -1.22
N LEU A 6 -10.51 7.16 -0.85
CA LEU A 6 -10.91 7.37 0.55
C LEU A 6 -11.24 6.04 1.24
N ILE A 7 -11.93 5.11 0.56
CA ILE A 7 -12.21 3.78 1.10
C ILE A 7 -10.90 3.04 1.34
N ASN A 8 -9.99 3.03 0.37
CA ASN A 8 -8.71 2.33 0.51
C ASN A 8 -7.84 2.95 1.63
N LEU A 9 -7.81 4.28 1.74
CA LEU A 9 -7.17 4.96 2.88
C LEU A 9 -7.84 4.62 4.20
N GLY A 10 -9.17 4.55 4.26
CA GLY A 10 -9.91 4.17 5.46
C GLY A 10 -9.57 2.75 5.91
N VAL A 11 -9.44 1.80 4.98
CA VAL A 11 -8.97 0.44 5.27
C VAL A 11 -7.55 0.47 5.81
N PHE A 12 -6.66 1.25 5.19
CA PHE A 12 -5.28 1.41 5.68
C PHE A 12 -5.23 1.99 7.10
N SER A 13 -5.95 3.07 7.35
CA SER A 13 -6.03 3.69 8.68
C SER A 13 -6.59 2.73 9.72
N SER A 14 -7.60 1.92 9.37
CA SER A 14 -8.17 0.92 10.27
C SER A 14 -7.16 -0.19 10.60
N LEU A 15 -6.45 -0.71 9.61
CA LEU A 15 -5.39 -1.70 9.82
C LEU A 15 -4.24 -1.12 10.65
N PHE A 16 -3.85 0.13 10.39
CA PHE A 16 -2.81 0.80 11.16
C PHE A 16 -3.20 1.02 12.63
N LEU A 17 -4.46 1.37 12.91
CA LEU A 17 -4.98 1.45 14.28
C LEU A 17 -4.99 0.08 14.96
N LEU A 18 -5.42 -0.97 14.25
CA LEU A 18 -5.37 -2.35 14.75
C LEU A 18 -3.94 -2.80 15.07
N HIS A 19 -2.99 -2.43 14.23
CA HIS A 19 -1.56 -2.69 14.45
C HIS A 19 -1.07 -2.08 15.77
N ILE A 20 -1.44 -0.82 16.05
CA ILE A 20 -1.12 -0.16 17.33
C ILE A 20 -1.79 -0.85 18.51
N VAL A 21 -3.08 -1.19 18.40
CA VAL A 21 -3.84 -1.86 19.46
C VAL A 21 -3.23 -3.23 19.78
N PHE A 22 -2.90 -4.03 18.77
CA PHE A 22 -2.31 -5.35 18.97
C PHE A 22 -0.89 -5.28 19.56
N ALA A 23 -0.08 -4.30 19.13
CA ALA A 23 1.22 -4.03 19.76
C ALA A 23 1.06 -3.65 21.24
N ALA A 24 0.10 -2.78 21.57
CA ALA A 24 -0.14 -2.34 22.94
C ALA A 24 -0.67 -3.45 23.87
N ASN A 25 -1.32 -4.49 23.32
CA ASN A 25 -1.84 -5.62 24.08
C ASN A 25 -0.92 -6.86 24.07
N GLY A 26 0.27 -6.78 23.46
CA GLY A 26 1.21 -7.90 23.38
C GLY A 26 0.70 -9.08 22.53
N MET A 27 -0.16 -8.81 21.54
CA MET A 27 -0.76 -9.84 20.68
C MET A 27 0.11 -10.12 19.45
N ASP A 28 1.30 -10.71 19.64
CA ASP A 28 2.37 -10.81 18.62
C ASP A 28 1.92 -11.44 17.28
N MET A 29 1.11 -12.51 17.33
CA MET A 29 0.60 -13.14 16.11
C MET A 29 -0.35 -12.22 15.33
N ALA A 30 -1.27 -11.56 16.04
CA ALA A 30 -2.24 -10.65 15.42
C ALA A 30 -1.55 -9.38 14.89
N PHE A 31 -0.60 -8.85 15.66
CA PHE A 31 0.29 -7.77 15.26
C PHE A 31 1.00 -8.09 13.94
N THR A 32 1.68 -9.23 13.88
CA THR A 32 2.43 -9.66 12.69
C THR A 32 1.51 -9.86 11.50
N ALA A 33 0.35 -10.47 11.70
CA ALA A 33 -0.64 -10.67 10.64
C ALA A 33 -1.13 -9.32 10.07
N VAL A 34 -1.46 -8.35 10.92
CA VAL A 34 -1.89 -7.02 10.48
C VAL A 34 -0.76 -6.25 9.80
N ALA A 35 0.48 -6.34 10.29
CA ALA A 35 1.64 -5.74 9.64
C ALA A 35 1.81 -6.27 8.21
N LEU A 36 1.66 -7.58 7.99
CA LEU A 36 1.68 -8.19 6.66
C LEU A 36 0.54 -7.68 5.77
N LEU A 37 -0.68 -7.54 6.32
CA LEU A 37 -1.82 -6.99 5.58
C LEU A 37 -1.58 -5.53 5.16
N ILE A 38 -1.02 -4.70 6.04
CA ILE A 38 -0.62 -3.32 5.72
C ILE A 38 0.40 -3.32 4.59
N SER A 39 1.41 -4.19 4.64
CA SER A 39 2.43 -4.30 3.61
C SER A 39 1.86 -4.65 2.24
N VAL A 40 1.00 -5.67 2.18
CA VAL A 40 0.29 -6.04 0.95
C VAL A 40 -0.57 -4.88 0.45
N GLN A 41 -1.27 -4.20 1.35
CA GLN A 41 -2.13 -3.06 0.99
C GLN A 41 -1.33 -1.89 0.41
N ILE A 42 -0.20 -1.53 1.00
CA ILE A 42 0.65 -0.42 0.54
C ILE A 42 1.29 -0.76 -0.80
N ILE A 43 1.86 -1.95 -0.94
CA ILE A 43 2.47 -2.40 -2.21
C ILE A 43 1.40 -2.49 -3.31
N GLY A 44 0.22 -3.01 -2.98
CA GLY A 44 -0.93 -3.16 -3.88
C GLY A 44 -1.87 -1.95 -3.93
N PHE A 45 -1.49 -0.79 -3.37
CA PHE A 45 -2.43 0.31 -3.11
C PHE A 45 -3.12 0.81 -4.38
N GLY A 46 -2.36 0.94 -5.47
CA GLY A 46 -2.89 1.35 -6.76
C GLY A 46 -3.91 0.35 -7.33
N PRO A 47 -3.52 -0.93 -7.53
CA PRO A 47 -4.43 -1.99 -7.96
C PRO A 47 -5.71 -2.10 -7.14
N PHE A 48 -5.64 -2.03 -5.80
CA PHE A 48 -6.82 -2.05 -4.95
C PHE A 48 -7.73 -0.83 -5.17
N THR A 49 -7.13 0.35 -5.37
CA THR A 49 -7.90 1.56 -5.70
C THR A 49 -8.60 1.43 -7.05
N VAL A 50 -7.97 0.81 -8.05
CA VAL A 50 -8.60 0.52 -9.35
C VAL A 50 -9.73 -0.49 -9.19
N ALA A 51 -9.53 -1.56 -8.41
CA ALA A 51 -10.57 -2.56 -8.14
C ALA A 51 -11.83 -1.93 -7.53
N LEU A 52 -11.66 -0.97 -6.62
CA LEU A 52 -12.75 -0.21 -6.00
C LEU A 52 -13.37 0.86 -6.92
N ALA A 53 -12.57 1.50 -7.78
CA ALA A 53 -13.03 2.59 -8.65
C ALA A 53 -13.69 2.12 -9.95
N GLY A 54 -13.42 0.87 -10.38
CA GLY A 54 -13.84 0.33 -11.66
C GLY A 54 -12.82 0.54 -12.78
N LYS A 55 -13.02 -0.19 -13.89
CA LYS A 55 -12.03 -0.33 -14.98
C LYS A 55 -11.98 0.85 -15.95
N LYS A 56 -13.05 1.65 -16.05
CA LYS A 56 -13.23 2.69 -17.08
C LYS A 56 -12.07 3.70 -17.16
N ASP A 57 -11.49 4.06 -16.00
CA ASP A 57 -10.36 4.99 -15.90
C ASP A 57 -9.20 4.36 -15.08
N ALA A 58 -8.98 3.06 -15.25
CA ALA A 58 -8.03 2.29 -14.45
C ALA A 58 -6.63 2.90 -14.45
N ARG A 59 -6.10 3.29 -15.62
CA ARG A 59 -4.76 3.84 -15.76
C ARG A 59 -4.59 5.20 -15.06
N GLN A 60 -5.57 6.10 -15.21
CA GLN A 60 -5.55 7.39 -14.53
C GLN A 60 -5.70 7.22 -13.01
N THR A 61 -6.57 6.31 -12.59
CA THR A 61 -6.75 5.96 -11.17
C THR A 61 -5.45 5.45 -10.57
N LEU A 62 -4.79 4.51 -11.25
CA LEU A 62 -3.52 3.91 -10.83
C LEU A 62 -2.43 4.97 -10.61
N ARG A 63 -2.25 5.89 -11.58
CA ARG A 63 -1.29 7.00 -11.49
C ARG A 63 -1.58 7.94 -10.33
N ARG A 64 -2.84 8.34 -10.15
CA ARG A 64 -3.21 9.25 -9.07
C ARG A 64 -3.08 8.59 -7.69
N SER A 65 -3.45 7.32 -7.57
CA SER A 65 -3.27 6.57 -6.33
C SER A 65 -1.80 6.34 -5.98
N PHE A 66 -0.92 6.29 -6.97
CA PHE A 66 0.52 6.10 -6.74
C PHE A 66 1.16 7.26 -5.99
N VAL A 67 0.68 8.50 -6.22
CA VAL A 67 1.12 9.69 -5.47
C VAL A 67 0.87 9.54 -3.97
N VAL A 68 -0.20 8.83 -3.60
CA VAL A 68 -0.52 8.52 -2.19
C VAL A 68 0.23 7.29 -1.69
N ALA A 69 0.36 6.26 -2.54
CA ALA A 69 1.05 5.02 -2.19
C ALA A 69 2.53 5.23 -1.90
N LEU A 70 3.20 6.15 -2.59
CA LEU A 70 4.63 6.35 -2.51
C LEU A 70 5.08 6.84 -1.12
N PRO A 71 4.50 7.90 -0.53
CA PRO A 71 4.75 8.25 0.87
C PRO A 71 4.47 7.12 1.86
N LEU A 72 3.39 6.34 1.64
CA LEU A 72 3.06 5.19 2.49
C LEU A 72 4.13 4.09 2.40
N ALA A 73 4.67 3.83 1.21
CA ALA A 73 5.74 2.86 1.00
C ALA A 73 7.04 3.29 1.72
N PHE A 74 7.38 4.59 1.72
CA PHE A 74 8.48 5.10 2.52
C PHE A 74 8.22 4.95 4.03
N GLY A 75 7.01 5.24 4.49
CA GLY A 75 6.64 5.03 5.88
C GLY A 75 6.76 3.57 6.32
N LEU A 76 6.37 2.64 5.44
CA LEU A 76 6.50 1.21 5.68
C LEU A 76 7.97 0.75 5.70
N ALA A 77 8.79 1.23 4.76
CA ALA A 77 10.23 0.95 4.76
C ALA A 77 10.90 1.42 6.06
N TRP A 78 10.56 2.62 6.51
CA TRP A 78 11.05 3.18 7.77
C TRP A 78 10.59 2.36 8.98
N ALA A 79 9.34 1.88 8.97
CA ALA A 79 8.83 1.01 10.03
C ALA A 79 9.57 -0.34 10.07
N TYR A 80 9.88 -0.95 8.92
CA TYR A 80 10.67 -2.19 8.85
C TYR A 80 12.15 -2.00 9.17
N GLY A 81 12.70 -0.81 8.94
CA GLY A 81 14.06 -0.47 9.33
C GLY A 81 14.21 -0.13 10.81
N ASP A 82 13.36 -0.68 11.69
CA ASP A 82 13.31 -0.38 13.13
C ASP A 82 13.25 1.13 13.43
N MET A 83 12.43 1.86 12.66
CA MET A 83 12.30 3.33 12.78
C MET A 83 13.59 4.10 12.44
N ALA A 84 14.51 3.46 11.73
CA ALA A 84 15.70 4.06 11.15
C ALA A 84 15.66 3.95 9.62
N TRP A 85 16.36 4.87 8.95
CA TRP A 85 16.52 4.80 7.51
C TRP A 85 17.50 3.71 7.15
N SER A 86 17.00 2.69 6.47
CA SER A 86 17.81 1.58 5.98
C SER A 86 17.59 1.38 4.49
N MET A 87 18.71 1.29 3.76
CA MET A 87 18.72 1.22 2.30
C MET A 87 18.09 -0.08 1.77
N PRO A 88 18.40 -1.27 2.32
CA PRO A 88 17.78 -2.53 1.87
C PRO A 88 16.24 -2.51 1.96
N GLU A 89 15.69 -2.04 3.07
CA GLU A 89 14.26 -2.00 3.35
C GLU A 89 13.57 -0.96 2.47
N THR A 90 14.20 0.21 2.31
CA THR A 90 13.70 1.27 1.41
C THR A 90 13.66 0.80 -0.03
N ILE A 91 14.76 0.23 -0.53
CA ILE A 91 14.81 -0.32 -1.89
C ILE A 91 13.81 -1.48 -2.04
N GLY A 92 13.72 -2.37 -1.05
CA GLY A 92 12.82 -3.52 -1.08
C GLY A 92 11.34 -3.11 -1.16
N VAL A 93 10.88 -2.26 -0.24
CA VAL A 93 9.48 -1.86 -0.13
C VAL A 93 9.08 -0.91 -1.26
N VAL A 94 9.85 0.16 -1.48
CA VAL A 94 9.54 1.15 -2.52
C VAL A 94 9.71 0.51 -3.90
N GLY A 95 10.76 -0.31 -4.09
CA GLY A 95 10.97 -1.09 -5.29
C GLY A 95 9.83 -2.06 -5.58
N ALA A 96 9.35 -2.81 -4.58
CA ALA A 96 8.20 -3.69 -4.74
C ALA A 96 6.93 -2.93 -5.14
N SER A 97 6.64 -1.79 -4.48
CA SER A 97 5.51 -0.92 -4.82
C SER A 97 5.60 -0.39 -6.26
N LEU A 98 6.81 0.03 -6.69
CA LEU A 98 7.08 0.46 -8.06
C LEU A 98 6.87 -0.67 -9.07
N VAL A 99 7.41 -1.87 -8.81
CA VAL A 99 7.25 -3.04 -9.67
C VAL A 99 5.77 -3.36 -9.87
N VAL A 100 5.00 -3.41 -8.79
CA VAL A 100 3.55 -3.65 -8.86
C VAL A 100 2.82 -2.56 -9.62
N HIS A 101 3.15 -1.29 -9.38
CA HIS A 101 2.58 -0.17 -10.12
C HIS A 101 2.85 -0.29 -11.63
N LEU A 102 4.10 -0.54 -12.02
CA LEU A 102 4.51 -0.65 -13.41
C LEU A 102 3.90 -1.87 -14.11
N ALA A 103 3.82 -3.01 -13.42
CA ALA A 103 3.18 -4.21 -13.92
C ALA A 103 1.70 -3.94 -14.26
N PHE A 104 0.97 -3.28 -13.35
CA PHE A 104 -0.43 -2.92 -13.60
C PHE A 104 -0.62 -1.80 -14.63
N ASP A 105 0.28 -0.80 -14.71
CA ASP A 105 0.24 0.22 -15.77
C ASP A 105 0.54 -0.38 -17.15
N ARG A 106 1.38 -1.42 -17.21
CA ARG A 106 1.59 -2.21 -18.44
C ARG A 106 0.36 -3.03 -18.80
N TYR A 107 -0.20 -3.79 -17.87
CA TYR A 107 -1.41 -4.59 -18.09
C TYR A 107 -2.56 -3.75 -18.65
N TRP A 108 -2.83 -2.57 -18.06
CA TRP A 108 -3.89 -1.69 -18.55
C TRP A 108 -3.57 -0.95 -19.84
N ARG A 109 -2.28 -0.85 -20.23
CA ARG A 109 -1.88 -0.34 -21.55
C ARG A 109 -2.19 -1.33 -22.66
N GLU A 110 -1.97 -2.62 -22.41
CA GLU A 110 -2.20 -3.68 -23.40
C GLU A 110 -3.70 -3.95 -23.65
N GLN A 111 -4.57 -3.48 -22.75
CA GLN A 111 -6.03 -3.66 -22.81
C GLN A 111 -6.80 -2.46 -23.40
N ALA A 112 -6.10 -1.38 -23.77
CA ALA A 112 -6.67 -0.14 -24.29
C ALA A 112 -6.42 0.00 -25.79
#